data_AF-A0A3T0N8J7-F1
#
_entry.id   AF-A0A3T0N8J7-F1
#
_cell.length_a   1.000
_cell.length_b   1.000
_cell.length_c   1.000
_cell.angle_alpha   90.00
_cell.angle_beta   90.00
_cell.angle_gamma   90.00
#
_symmetry.space_group_name_H-M   'P 1'
#
loop_
_entity.id
_entity.type
_entity.pdbx_description
1 polymer ?
#
loop_
_entity_poly.entity_id
_entity_poly.type
_entity_poly.pdbx_seq_one_letter_code
_entity_poly.pdbx_strand_id
1 'polypeptide(L)'
;MAPETTLIAEPQVPTGQFTTAVEVKPILGMTKGNWISVREFDGQDLLYVTHLWAWRCGLVELKLGINGAAPEVWPLPECHLDQGAPNGITDADGLPYRSFDLGSINQIEVQITYDDLTKEQVTFDRMGQPKN
;
A
#
# COMPACT_ATOMS: atom_id res chain seq x y z
N MET A 1 23.47 10.96 -2.54
CA MET A 1 23.15 9.57 -2.14
C MET A 1 22.28 9.69 -0.91
N ALA A 2 20.97 9.43 -1.03
CA ALA A 2 20.11 9.36 0.15
C ALA A 2 20.56 8.16 1.01
N PRO A 3 20.49 8.24 2.34
CA PRO A 3 20.78 7.08 3.16
C PRO A 3 19.80 5.96 2.81
N GLU A 4 20.32 4.79 2.45
CA GLU A 4 19.51 3.58 2.36
C GLU A 4 19.08 3.25 3.80
N THR A 5 17.86 3.64 4.17
CA THR A 5 17.27 3.25 5.45
C THR A 5 17.25 1.73 5.51
N THR A 6 18.11 1.16 6.35
CA THR A 6 18.15 -0.29 6.55
C THR A 6 16.89 -0.68 7.31
N LEU A 7 16.00 -1.44 6.65
CA LEU A 7 14.80 -1.99 7.29
C LEU A 7 15.20 -3.11 8.25
N ILE A 8 14.58 -3.13 9.43
CA ILE A 8 14.81 -4.12 10.49
C ILE A 8 13.47 -4.80 10.76
N ALA A 9 13.48 -6.13 10.87
CA ALA A 9 12.27 -6.89 11.18
C ALA A 9 11.79 -6.60 12.60
N GLU A 10 10.50 -6.37 12.75
CA GLU A 10 9.85 -6.11 14.04
C GLU A 10 9.33 -7.41 14.70
N PRO A 11 9.24 -7.46 16.04
CA PRO A 11 8.66 -8.60 16.75
C PRO A 11 7.19 -8.84 16.36
N GLN A 12 6.89 -10.06 15.91
CA GLN A 12 5.56 -10.44 15.47
C GLN A 12 4.71 -10.97 16.63
N VAL A 13 4.17 -10.04 17.42
CA VAL A 13 3.27 -10.33 18.55
C VAL A 13 1.89 -9.74 18.25
N PRO A 14 0.81 -10.56 18.20
CA PRO A 14 -0.53 -10.04 17.99
C PRO A 14 -0.90 -9.00 19.05
N THR A 15 -1.35 -7.84 18.60
CA THR A 15 -1.71 -6.70 19.46
C THR A 15 -3.20 -6.61 19.73
N GLY A 16 -4.02 -7.25 18.89
CA GLY A 16 -5.46 -7.04 18.82
C GLY A 16 -5.86 -5.74 18.11
N GLN A 17 -4.88 -4.99 17.55
CA GLN A 17 -5.08 -3.70 16.90
C GLN A 17 -4.62 -3.67 15.44
N PHE A 18 -4.19 -4.81 14.90
CA PHE A 18 -3.73 -4.96 13.50
C PHE A 18 -2.53 -4.06 13.18
N THR A 19 -1.56 -4.00 14.09
CA THR A 19 -0.33 -3.20 13.94
C THR A 19 0.91 -4.07 13.71
N THR A 20 0.73 -5.32 13.29
CA THR A 20 1.84 -6.23 12.98
C THR A 20 1.53 -7.07 11.75
N ALA A 21 2.55 -7.55 11.03
CA ALA A 21 2.35 -8.42 9.87
C ALA A 21 1.64 -9.72 10.20
N VAL A 22 1.87 -10.32 11.39
CA VAL A 22 1.14 -11.54 11.78
C VAL A 22 -0.37 -11.35 11.79
N GLU A 23 -0.85 -10.13 12.06
CA GLU A 23 -2.28 -9.77 12.02
C GLU A 23 -2.73 -9.29 10.63
N VAL A 24 -1.91 -8.48 9.96
CA VAL A 24 -2.27 -7.77 8.71
C VAL A 24 -2.11 -8.65 7.46
N LYS A 25 -1.02 -9.41 7.37
CA LYS A 25 -0.67 -10.22 6.20
C LYS A 25 -1.78 -11.18 5.73
N PRO A 26 -2.45 -11.97 6.60
CA PRO A 26 -3.54 -12.82 6.15
C PRO A 26 -4.70 -12.02 5.55
N ILE A 27 -4.99 -10.82 6.07
CA ILE A 27 -6.05 -9.95 5.56
C ILE A 27 -5.68 -9.46 4.17
N LEU A 28 -4.50 -8.84 4.02
CA LEU A 28 -4.02 -8.35 2.72
C LEU A 28 -3.90 -9.47 1.70
N GLY A 29 -3.46 -10.66 2.10
CA GLY A 29 -3.40 -11.84 1.25
C GLY A 29 -4.76 -12.30 0.71
N MET A 30 -5.82 -12.24 1.52
CA MET A 30 -7.19 -12.56 1.10
C MET A 30 -7.85 -11.43 0.28
N THR A 31 -7.43 -10.17 0.49
CA THR A 31 -8.02 -8.99 -0.15
C THR A 31 -7.18 -8.40 -1.28
N LYS A 32 -6.31 -9.19 -1.93
CA LYS A 32 -5.43 -8.72 -3.02
C LYS A 32 -6.16 -7.93 -4.10
N GLY A 33 -7.33 -8.40 -4.51
CA GLY A 33 -8.16 -7.73 -5.53
C GLY A 33 -8.66 -6.33 -5.13
N ASN A 34 -8.49 -5.93 -3.86
CA ASN A 34 -8.91 -4.63 -3.34
C ASN A 34 -7.73 -3.69 -3.06
N TRP A 35 -6.48 -4.12 -3.28
CA TRP A 35 -5.29 -3.32 -2.92
C TRP A 35 -5.25 -1.97 -3.61
N ILE A 36 -5.71 -1.91 -4.88
CA ILE A 36 -5.71 -0.70 -5.69
C ILE A 36 -7.03 -0.50 -6.42
N SER A 37 -7.27 0.74 -6.84
CA SER A 37 -8.36 1.09 -7.75
C SER A 37 -7.91 2.25 -8.65
N VAL A 38 -8.27 2.19 -9.93
CA VAL A 38 -8.08 3.30 -10.87
C VAL A 38 -9.44 3.91 -11.17
N ARG A 39 -9.53 5.24 -11.09
CA ARG A 39 -10.74 6.00 -11.42
C ARG A 39 -10.41 7.18 -12.31
N GLU A 40 -11.19 7.37 -13.36
CA GLU A 40 -11.15 8.59 -14.14
C GLU A 40 -11.93 9.70 -13.42
N PHE A 41 -11.27 10.82 -13.15
CA PHE A 41 -11.85 11.97 -12.48
C PHE A 41 -11.14 13.26 -12.89
N ASP A 42 -11.90 14.31 -13.20
CA ASP A 42 -11.39 15.64 -13.57
C ASP A 42 -10.29 15.62 -14.66
N GLY A 43 -10.47 14.75 -15.67
CA GLY A 43 -9.51 14.61 -16.77
C GLY A 43 -8.18 13.93 -16.37
N GLN A 44 -8.17 13.16 -15.29
CA GLN A 44 -7.01 12.42 -14.79
C GLN A 44 -7.37 10.98 -14.46
N ASP A 45 -6.37 10.11 -14.47
CA ASP A 45 -6.44 8.79 -13.83
C ASP A 45 -6.00 8.95 -12.37
N LEU A 46 -6.87 8.62 -11.42
CA LEU A 46 -6.54 8.57 -10.00
C LEU A 46 -6.27 7.12 -9.60
N LEU A 47 -5.06 6.81 -9.16
CA LEU A 47 -4.68 5.50 -8.64
C LEU A 47 -4.71 5.51 -7.11
N TYR A 48 -5.70 4.84 -6.55
CA TYR A 48 -5.94 4.72 -5.12
C TYR A 48 -5.22 3.52 -4.52
N VAL A 49 -4.66 3.72 -3.33
CA VAL A 49 -4.08 2.70 -2.44
C VAL A 49 -4.75 2.72 -1.05
N THR A 50 -5.95 3.30 -0.95
CA THR A 50 -6.69 3.50 0.31
C THR A 50 -6.84 2.22 1.13
N HIS A 51 -7.04 1.07 0.46
CA HIS A 51 -7.14 -0.21 1.14
C HIS A 51 -5.83 -0.61 1.82
N LEU A 52 -4.68 -0.38 1.19
CA LEU A 52 -3.37 -0.63 1.79
C LEU A 52 -3.09 0.32 2.96
N TRP A 53 -3.52 1.59 2.87
CA TRP A 53 -3.41 2.54 3.97
C TRP A 53 -4.21 2.12 5.22
N ALA A 54 -5.35 1.46 5.02
CA ALA A 54 -6.19 0.92 6.09
C ALA A 54 -5.59 -0.30 6.81
N TRP A 55 -4.43 -0.80 6.34
CA TRP A 55 -3.66 -1.88 6.97
C TRP A 55 -2.17 -1.55 7.08
N ARG A 56 -1.81 -0.26 6.92
CA ARG A 56 -0.41 0.18 6.80
C ARG A 56 0.44 -0.14 8.02
N CYS A 57 -0.16 -0.33 9.19
CA CYS A 57 0.58 -0.55 10.43
C CYS A 57 1.27 -1.91 10.51
N GLY A 58 0.93 -2.86 9.63
CA GLY A 58 1.71 -4.08 9.46
C GLY A 58 2.73 -4.01 8.32
N LEU A 59 2.95 -2.82 7.73
CA LEU A 59 3.83 -2.59 6.59
C LEU A 59 4.95 -1.63 6.97
N VAL A 60 6.11 -1.81 6.36
CA VAL A 60 7.24 -0.86 6.42
C VAL A 60 7.52 -0.20 5.09
N GLU A 61 7.02 -0.74 3.98
CA GLU A 61 7.22 -0.15 2.66
C GLU A 61 6.09 -0.53 1.70
N LEU A 62 5.67 0.46 0.91
CA LEU A 62 4.81 0.29 -0.26
C LEU A 62 5.56 0.82 -1.47
N LYS A 63 5.68 0.01 -2.53
CA LYS A 63 6.25 0.40 -3.82
C LYS A 63 5.29 0.12 -4.95
N LEU A 64 5.14 1.07 -5.88
CA LEU A 64 4.34 0.87 -7.07
C LEU A 64 5.13 1.20 -8.34
N GLY A 65 5.03 0.32 -9.34
CA GLY A 65 5.53 0.52 -10.69
C GLY A 65 4.36 0.66 -11.67
N ILE A 66 4.40 1.67 -12.55
CA ILE A 66 3.34 1.95 -13.52
C ILE A 66 3.84 1.61 -14.92
N ASN A 67 3.08 0.83 -15.68
CA ASN A 67 3.39 0.45 -17.07
C ASN A 67 4.79 -0.18 -17.26
N GLY A 68 5.27 -0.93 -16.27
CA GLY A 68 6.59 -1.58 -16.30
C GLY A 68 7.77 -0.67 -15.92
N ALA A 69 7.51 0.58 -15.49
CA ALA A 69 8.51 1.40 -14.86
C ALA A 69 8.99 0.78 -13.54
N ALA A 70 10.23 1.09 -13.15
CA ALA A 70 10.79 0.64 -11.88
C ALA A 70 9.90 1.08 -10.70
N PRO A 71 9.52 0.17 -9.78
CA PRO A 71 8.67 0.53 -8.65
C PRO A 71 9.29 1.57 -7.74
N GLU A 72 8.53 2.62 -7.46
CA GLU A 72 8.92 3.72 -6.59
C GLU A 72 8.23 3.63 -5.24
N VAL A 73 8.86 4.16 -4.17
CA VAL A 73 8.24 4.20 -2.85
C VAL A 73 7.04 5.15 -2.85
N TRP A 74 5.91 4.65 -2.38
CA TRP A 74 4.73 5.44 -2.09
C TRP A 74 4.63 5.66 -0.58
N PRO A 75 4.32 6.88 -0.14
CA PRO A 75 4.29 7.19 1.28
C PRO A 75 3.22 6.35 1.97
N LEU A 76 3.62 5.76 3.09
CA LEU A 76 2.72 5.24 4.10
C LEU A 76 2.76 6.25 5.26
N PRO A 77 1.64 6.88 5.61
CA PRO A 77 1.58 7.78 6.76
C PRO A 77 1.82 7.01 8.06
N GLU A 78 2.24 7.72 9.10
CA GLU A 78 2.45 7.10 10.41
C GLU A 78 1.16 6.48 10.96
N CYS A 79 1.30 5.50 11.84
CA CYS A 79 0.18 4.88 12.53
C CYS A 79 -0.27 5.71 13.73
N HIS A 80 -1.58 5.76 13.94
CA HIS A 80 -2.17 6.46 15.08
C HIS A 80 -2.19 5.56 16.32
N LEU A 81 -1.00 5.17 16.80
CA LEU A 81 -0.83 4.17 17.86
C LEU A 81 -1.43 4.58 19.23
N ASP A 82 -1.78 5.85 19.39
CA ASP A 82 -2.45 6.43 20.55
C ASP A 82 -3.99 6.37 20.45
N GLN A 83 -4.54 5.89 19.34
CA GLN A 83 -5.98 5.82 19.08
C GLN A 83 -6.49 4.37 19.09
N GLY A 84 -7.80 4.20 19.32
CA GLY A 84 -8.44 2.87 19.30
C GLY A 84 -8.49 2.20 17.93
N ALA A 85 -8.16 2.93 16.85
CA ALA A 85 -8.06 2.41 15.49
C ALA A 85 -6.76 2.93 14.83
N PRO A 86 -5.60 2.30 15.09
CA PRO A 86 -4.31 2.82 14.63
C PRO A 86 -4.16 2.94 13.12
N ASN A 87 -4.85 2.09 12.36
CA ASN A 87 -4.89 2.13 10.90
C ASN A 87 -5.92 3.14 10.34
N GLY A 88 -6.58 3.92 11.18
CA GLY A 88 -7.49 4.99 10.74
C GLY A 88 -6.82 5.90 9.72
N ILE A 89 -7.57 6.32 8.71
CA ILE A 89 -7.14 7.30 7.72
C ILE A 89 -7.87 8.60 8.04
N THR A 90 -7.10 9.66 8.27
CA THR A 90 -7.55 10.99 8.64
C THR A 90 -7.08 12.02 7.62
N ASP A 91 -7.61 13.24 7.67
CA ASP A 91 -7.17 14.31 6.77
C ASP A 91 -5.68 14.66 6.96
N ALA A 92 -5.11 14.40 8.14
CA ALA A 92 -3.69 14.64 8.43
C ALA A 92 -2.75 13.65 7.72
N ASP A 93 -3.27 12.50 7.30
CA ASP A 93 -2.50 11.45 6.59
C ASP A 93 -2.26 11.80 5.12
N GLY A 94 -2.99 12.79 4.59
CA GLY A 94 -2.94 13.21 3.20
C GLY A 94 -3.79 12.34 2.28
N LEU A 95 -3.43 12.29 0.99
CA LEU A 95 -4.24 11.64 -0.03
C LEU A 95 -3.74 10.20 -0.30
N PRO A 96 -4.60 9.18 -0.17
CA PRO A 96 -4.26 7.79 -0.45
C PRO A 96 -4.27 7.48 -1.97
N TYR A 97 -3.97 8.47 -2.81
CA TYR A 97 -3.92 8.33 -4.26
C TYR A 97 -2.93 9.29 -4.88
N ARG A 98 -2.51 8.98 -6.11
CA ARG A 98 -1.80 9.91 -6.99
C ARG A 98 -2.55 10.07 -8.30
N SER A 99 -2.42 11.25 -8.89
CA SER A 99 -2.95 11.57 -10.22
C SER A 99 -1.95 11.23 -11.32
N PHE A 100 -2.46 10.73 -12.43
CA PHE A 100 -1.76 10.46 -13.67
C PHE A 100 -2.54 11.04 -14.84
N ASP A 101 -1.89 11.17 -15.99
CA ASP A 101 -2.56 11.60 -17.22
C ASP A 101 -3.71 10.64 -17.56
N LEU A 102 -4.84 11.18 -18.04
CA LEU A 102 -6.01 10.40 -18.40
C LEU A 102 -5.65 9.28 -19.40
N GLY A 103 -6.08 8.06 -19.09
CA GLY A 103 -5.84 6.90 -19.96
C GLY A 103 -4.40 6.36 -19.93
N SER A 104 -3.51 6.92 -19.11
CA SER A 104 -2.10 6.53 -19.10
C SER A 104 -1.84 5.22 -18.37
N ILE A 105 -2.67 4.84 -17.39
CA ILE A 105 -2.44 3.64 -16.57
C ILE A 105 -2.97 2.38 -17.26
N ASN A 106 -2.09 1.42 -17.57
CA ASN A 106 -2.45 0.15 -18.19
C ASN A 106 -2.09 -1.06 -17.32
N GLN A 107 -1.01 -0.94 -16.55
CA GLN A 107 -0.54 -1.96 -15.64
C GLN A 107 0.02 -1.30 -14.37
N ILE A 108 -0.26 -1.92 -13.22
CA ILE A 108 0.24 -1.48 -11.92
C ILE A 108 0.91 -2.68 -11.26
N GLU A 109 2.20 -2.58 -10.98
CA GLU A 109 2.89 -3.50 -10.09
C GLU A 109 2.85 -2.92 -8.68
N VAL A 110 2.39 -3.70 -7.71
CA VAL A 110 2.39 -3.32 -6.30
C VAL A 110 3.30 -4.28 -5.55
N GLN A 111 4.26 -3.74 -4.83
CA GLN A 111 5.10 -4.47 -3.90
C GLN A 111 4.88 -3.91 -2.49
N ILE A 112 4.59 -4.79 -1.55
CA ILE A 112 4.53 -4.45 -0.13
C ILE A 112 5.63 -5.18 0.62
N THR A 113 6.26 -4.49 1.57
CA THR A 113 7.14 -5.09 2.57
C THR A 113 6.45 -4.97 3.91
N TYR A 114 6.18 -6.12 4.52
CA TYR A 114 5.62 -6.26 5.84
C TYR A 114 6.67 -5.89 6.91
N ASP A 115 6.22 -5.55 8.13
CA ASP A 115 7.12 -5.22 9.25
C ASP A 115 8.04 -6.36 9.70
N ASP A 116 7.71 -7.61 9.36
CA ASP A 116 8.56 -8.80 9.48
C ASP A 116 9.58 -8.97 8.32
N LEU A 117 9.66 -7.98 7.43
CA LEU A 117 10.43 -7.95 6.18
C LEU A 117 10.05 -8.98 5.12
N THR A 118 8.98 -9.75 5.34
CA THR A 118 8.43 -10.56 4.26
C THR A 118 7.83 -9.64 3.20
N LYS A 119 7.83 -10.10 1.96
CA LYS A 119 7.41 -9.31 0.82
C LYS A 119 6.31 -10.01 0.06
N GLU A 120 5.46 -9.20 -0.54
CA GLU A 120 4.43 -9.68 -1.43
C GLU A 120 4.30 -8.72 -2.61
N GLN A 121 4.08 -9.32 -3.79
CA GLN A 121 4.00 -8.61 -5.03
C GLN A 121 2.80 -9.10 -5.82
N VAL A 122 2.07 -8.15 -6.41
CA VAL A 122 0.93 -8.42 -7.30
C VAL A 122 0.97 -7.42 -8.45
N THR A 123 0.72 -7.91 -9.66
CA THR A 123 0.53 -7.06 -10.83
C THR A 123 -0.96 -6.98 -11.15
N PHE A 124 -1.46 -5.78 -11.40
CA PHE A 124 -2.85 -5.50 -11.72
C PHE A 124 -2.98 -4.95 -13.14
N ASP A 125 -4.11 -5.23 -13.79
CA ASP A 125 -4.54 -4.44 -14.94
C ASP A 125 -5.19 -3.10 -14.50
N ARG A 126 -5.55 -2.26 -15.47
CA ARG A 126 -6.26 -0.99 -15.24
C ARG A 126 -7.57 -1.15 -14.47
N MET A 127 -8.25 -2.30 -14.59
CA MET A 127 -9.49 -2.58 -13.87
C MET A 127 -9.27 -2.99 -12.41
N GLY A 128 -8.02 -2.99 -11.94
CA GLY A 128 -7.65 -3.43 -10.61
C GLY A 128 -7.76 -4.95 -10.42
N GLN A 129 -7.79 -5.72 -11.51
CA GLN A 129 -7.81 -7.18 -11.41
C GLN A 129 -6.38 -7.72 -11.31
N PRO A 130 -6.06 -8.55 -10.30
CA PRO A 130 -4.78 -9.24 -10.22
C PRO A 130 -4.55 -10.09 -11.47
N LYS A 131 -3.36 -9.98 -12.07
CA LYS A 131 -2.89 -10.87 -13.12
C LYS A 131 -2.20 -12.08 -12.48
N ASN A 132 -2.65 -13.27 -12.86
CA ASN A 132 -2.02 -14.54 -12.50
C ASN A 132 -0.65 -14.71 -13.13
#